data_AF-A0A1A8U7F3-F1
#
_entry.id   AF-A0A1A8U7F3-F1
#
_cell.length_a   1.000
_cell.length_b   1.000
_cell.length_c   1.000
_cell.angle_alpha   90.00
_cell.angle_beta   90.00
_cell.angle_gamma   90.00
#
_symmetry.space_group_name_H-M   'P 1'
#
loop_
_entity.id
_entity.type
_entity.pdbx_description
1 polymer ?
#
loop_
_entity_poly.entity_id
_entity_poly.type
_entity_poly.pdbx_seq_one_letter_code
_entity_poly.pdbx_strand_id
1 'polypeptide(L)'
;HDQTSVPVQLYPGGDPVVKLMETLSDWLLSLPLQQIPYQAVLDLVNNKMRISGVFLGAELRWVGCQGSRPGLRGYPCSLWTLFHVLTVQHDATPTSLDNTGLEGEAAPVLQVMRRYIRTFFGCEECGRHFETAAASSLEQVKNRDQQILWLWNQHNRVNTRLSGALSDDPLFPKAPWPSPALCPSCHEEKNGVHLWNQNQVLGFLRHHYGASNLSPRYSLSPPRLPAALPDPVRTVQPQAEHRGAAAVKGAERKPEEQPEPRPGHPALRGKPEEVPEHGGRGVWVLGLGFNSVDMSLCVVLYACSCLFLMLLFFFFKLRSRRWKRRHHLHV
;
A
#
# COMPACT_ATOMS: atom_id res chain seq x y z
N HIS A 1 -8.83 -20.14 -1.75
CA HIS A 1 -10.07 -19.90 -1.01
C HIS A 1 -9.81 -19.04 0.22
N ASP A 2 -9.17 -19.55 1.29
CA ASP A 2 -9.05 -18.85 2.58
C ASP A 2 -8.26 -17.52 2.55
N GLN A 3 -7.59 -17.21 1.44
CA GLN A 3 -6.86 -15.95 1.25
C GLN A 3 -7.73 -14.82 0.70
N THR A 4 -8.93 -15.11 0.18
CA THR A 4 -9.88 -14.10 -0.33
C THR A 4 -10.87 -13.65 0.74
N SER A 5 -11.17 -14.49 1.74
CA SER A 5 -12.18 -14.20 2.78
C SER A 5 -11.84 -12.96 3.61
N VAL A 6 -10.59 -12.81 4.06
CA VAL A 6 -10.18 -11.66 4.88
C VAL A 6 -10.24 -10.34 4.10
N PRO A 7 -9.64 -10.21 2.89
CA PRO A 7 -9.78 -8.99 2.10
C PRO A 7 -11.24 -8.66 1.74
N VAL A 8 -12.09 -9.65 1.43
CA VAL A 8 -13.51 -9.41 1.15
C VAL A 8 -14.20 -8.72 2.33
N GLN A 9 -13.98 -9.22 3.55
CA GLN A 9 -14.71 -8.76 4.73
C GLN A 9 -14.16 -7.47 5.35
N LEU A 10 -12.87 -7.20 5.16
CA LEU A 10 -12.18 -6.12 5.88
C LEU A 10 -11.68 -4.98 5.00
N TYR A 11 -11.67 -5.13 3.66
CA TYR A 11 -11.16 -4.09 2.79
C TYR A 11 -12.05 -2.84 2.84
N PRO A 12 -11.53 -1.68 3.27
CA PRO A 12 -12.33 -0.47 3.48
C PRO A 12 -12.49 0.38 2.21
N GLY A 13 -12.16 -0.16 1.04
CA GLY A 13 -12.26 0.56 -0.24
C GLY A 13 -13.66 0.53 -0.85
N GLY A 14 -13.79 1.07 -2.06
CA GLY A 14 -15.10 1.27 -2.69
C GLY A 14 -15.80 -0.01 -3.14
N ASP A 15 -17.14 0.05 -3.14
CA ASP A 15 -18.07 -1.03 -3.49
C ASP A 15 -17.68 -1.83 -4.75
N PRO A 16 -17.16 -1.24 -5.84
CA PRO A 16 -16.82 -2.03 -7.03
C PRO A 16 -15.70 -3.04 -6.83
N VAL A 17 -14.75 -2.73 -5.95
CA VAL A 17 -13.60 -3.61 -5.64
C VAL A 17 -14.06 -4.72 -4.70
N VAL A 18 -14.86 -4.38 -3.68
CA VAL A 18 -15.45 -5.35 -2.76
C VAL A 18 -16.32 -6.34 -3.53
N LYS A 19 -17.22 -5.85 -4.39
CA LYS A 19 -18.08 -6.69 -5.22
C LYS A 19 -17.29 -7.63 -6.15
N LEU A 20 -16.16 -7.18 -6.70
CA LEU A 20 -15.29 -8.06 -7.47
C LEU A 20 -14.72 -9.19 -6.59
N MET A 21 -14.23 -8.85 -5.40
CA MET A 21 -13.64 -9.84 -4.49
C MET A 21 -14.70 -10.84 -3.99
N GLU A 22 -15.92 -10.39 -3.71
CA GLU A 22 -17.07 -11.25 -3.39
C GLU A 22 -17.36 -12.20 -4.55
N THR A 23 -17.50 -11.66 -5.76
CA THR A 23 -17.76 -12.46 -6.97
C THR A 23 -16.66 -13.51 -7.18
N LEU A 24 -15.40 -13.14 -6.98
CA LEU A 24 -14.26 -14.06 -7.07
C LEU A 24 -14.31 -15.12 -5.95
N SER A 25 -14.63 -14.73 -4.72
CA SER A 25 -14.71 -15.65 -3.59
C SER A 25 -15.82 -16.68 -3.78
N ASP A 26 -17.01 -16.23 -4.17
CA ASP A 26 -18.16 -17.10 -4.46
C ASP A 26 -17.86 -18.05 -5.62
N TRP A 27 -17.23 -17.55 -6.68
CA TRP A 27 -16.81 -18.39 -7.80
C TRP A 27 -15.82 -19.46 -7.36
N LEU A 28 -14.80 -19.10 -6.57
CA LEU A 28 -13.82 -20.05 -6.02
C LEU A 28 -14.45 -21.10 -5.10
N LEU A 29 -15.50 -20.74 -4.34
CA LEU A 29 -16.25 -21.67 -3.48
C LEU A 29 -17.14 -22.62 -4.27
N SER A 30 -17.74 -22.13 -5.36
CA SER A 30 -18.71 -22.89 -6.16
C SER A 30 -18.06 -23.94 -7.06
N LEU A 31 -16.75 -23.83 -7.32
CA LEU A 31 -16.05 -24.73 -8.24
C LEU A 31 -15.60 -26.02 -7.55
N PRO A 32 -16.07 -27.21 -7.99
CA PRO A 32 -15.61 -28.49 -7.47
C PRO A 32 -14.25 -28.92 -8.08
N LEU A 33 -13.39 -27.96 -8.43
CA LEU A 33 -12.15 -28.21 -9.16
C LEU A 33 -10.95 -28.15 -8.22
N GLN A 34 -10.12 -29.20 -8.25
CA GLN A 34 -8.84 -29.22 -7.52
C GLN A 34 -7.77 -28.33 -8.17
N GLN A 35 -7.92 -28.02 -9.46
CA GLN A 35 -7.01 -27.17 -10.22
C GLN A 35 -7.82 -26.14 -11.00
N ILE A 36 -7.39 -24.88 -10.91
CA ILE A 36 -8.06 -23.77 -11.58
C ILE A 36 -7.07 -23.18 -12.60
N PRO A 37 -7.41 -23.18 -13.90
CA PRO A 37 -6.58 -22.53 -14.90
C PRO A 37 -6.42 -21.04 -14.61
N TYR A 38 -5.21 -20.51 -14.71
CA TYR A 38 -4.92 -19.09 -14.50
C TYR A 38 -5.80 -18.19 -15.39
N GLN A 39 -6.06 -18.62 -16.63
CA GLN A 39 -6.90 -17.86 -17.55
C GLN A 39 -8.35 -17.73 -17.06
N ALA A 40 -8.89 -18.72 -16.36
CA ALA A 40 -10.24 -18.64 -15.81
C ALA A 40 -10.34 -17.57 -14.71
N VAL A 41 -9.31 -17.47 -13.87
CA VAL A 41 -9.19 -16.39 -12.86
C VAL A 41 -9.07 -15.03 -13.55
N LEU A 42 -8.22 -14.92 -14.58
CA LEU A 42 -8.08 -13.68 -15.36
C LEU A 42 -9.38 -13.25 -16.03
N ASP A 43 -10.15 -14.18 -16.57
CA ASP A 43 -11.41 -13.88 -17.26
C ASP A 43 -12.44 -13.28 -16.29
N LEU A 44 -12.44 -13.73 -15.04
CA LEU A 44 -13.28 -13.20 -13.98
C LEU A 44 -12.80 -11.84 -13.48
N VAL A 45 -11.49 -11.71 -13.17
CA VAL A 45 -10.88 -10.46 -12.67
C VAL A 45 -11.00 -9.33 -13.69
N ASN A 46 -10.84 -9.63 -14.98
CA ASN A 46 -11.03 -8.66 -16.06
C ASN A 46 -12.51 -8.41 -16.41
N ASN A 47 -13.43 -9.01 -15.65
CA ASN A 47 -14.87 -8.89 -15.84
C ASN A 47 -15.30 -9.16 -17.30
N LYS A 48 -14.77 -10.23 -17.93
CA LYS A 48 -15.14 -10.58 -19.31
C LYS A 48 -16.65 -10.84 -19.47
N MET A 49 -17.31 -11.25 -18.40
CA MET A 49 -18.77 -11.45 -18.34
C MET A 49 -19.57 -10.15 -18.21
N ARG A 50 -18.92 -8.97 -18.11
CA ARG A 50 -19.54 -7.64 -18.04
C ARG A 50 -20.56 -7.49 -16.89
N ILE A 51 -20.23 -8.05 -15.73
CA ILE A 51 -21.02 -7.91 -14.50
C ILE A 51 -21.06 -6.44 -14.10
N SER A 52 -22.27 -5.90 -13.91
CA SER A 52 -22.47 -4.51 -13.53
C SER A 52 -21.91 -4.22 -12.13
N GLY A 53 -21.15 -3.14 -12.01
CA GLY A 53 -20.56 -2.71 -10.75
C GLY A 53 -19.29 -3.46 -10.34
N VAL A 54 -18.75 -4.34 -11.19
CA VAL A 54 -17.46 -5.02 -10.98
C VAL A 54 -16.39 -4.34 -11.83
N PHE A 55 -15.42 -3.69 -11.18
CA PHE A 55 -14.37 -2.95 -11.88
C PHE A 55 -13.07 -2.87 -11.07
N LEU A 56 -11.95 -3.18 -11.73
CA LEU A 56 -10.61 -2.78 -11.33
C LEU A 56 -10.05 -1.83 -12.37
N GLY A 57 -9.21 -0.89 -11.92
CA GLY A 57 -8.50 0.00 -12.83
C GLY A 57 -7.70 -0.76 -13.85
N ALA A 58 -7.79 -0.35 -15.11
CA ALA A 58 -7.01 -0.94 -16.21
C ALA A 58 -5.51 -0.67 -16.08
N GLU A 59 -5.13 0.35 -15.30
CA GLU A 59 -3.73 0.77 -15.13
C GLU A 59 -3.29 0.66 -13.66
N LEU A 60 -2.09 0.12 -13.48
CA LEU A 60 -1.41 0.11 -12.20
C LEU A 60 -0.84 1.49 -11.90
N ARG A 61 -1.35 2.16 -10.87
CA ARG A 61 -0.89 3.48 -10.45
C ARG A 61 -0.46 3.49 -8.98
N TRP A 62 0.80 3.78 -8.74
CA TRP A 62 1.30 4.03 -7.38
C TRP A 62 1.19 5.51 -7.03
N VAL A 63 0.70 5.81 -5.83
CA VAL A 63 0.69 7.17 -5.25
C VAL A 63 1.58 7.19 -4.01
N GLY A 64 1.07 6.76 -2.85
CA GLY A 64 1.86 6.71 -1.61
C GLY A 64 3.03 5.72 -1.64
N CYS A 65 2.94 4.70 -2.51
CA CYS A 65 3.96 3.68 -2.72
C CYS A 65 4.84 3.90 -3.97
N GLN A 66 4.74 5.05 -4.62
CA GLN A 66 5.58 5.35 -5.79
C GLN A 66 7.05 5.43 -5.36
N GLY A 67 7.91 4.63 -6.01
CA GLY A 67 9.36 4.66 -5.83
C GLY A 67 10.01 5.78 -6.62
N SER A 68 11.22 6.19 -6.21
CA SER A 68 12.04 7.15 -6.96
C SER A 68 12.55 6.58 -8.29
N ARG A 69 12.63 5.25 -8.40
CA ARG A 69 13.07 4.52 -9.60
C ARG A 69 12.22 3.27 -9.81
N PRO A 70 12.09 2.77 -11.06
CA PRO A 70 11.48 1.47 -11.32
C PRO A 70 12.15 0.36 -10.51
N GLY A 71 11.35 -0.57 -9.98
CA GLY A 71 11.80 -1.67 -9.12
C GLY A 71 11.90 -1.33 -7.63
N LEU A 72 11.80 -0.06 -7.24
CA LEU A 72 11.75 0.36 -5.83
C LEU A 72 10.30 0.56 -5.35
N ARG A 73 10.08 0.32 -4.05
CA ARG A 73 8.78 0.50 -3.36
C ARG A 73 7.65 -0.29 -4.02
N GLY A 74 6.68 0.36 -4.67
CA GLY A 74 5.66 -0.28 -5.49
C GLY A 74 4.86 -1.36 -4.77
N TYR A 75 4.77 -2.54 -5.40
CA TYR A 75 3.96 -3.67 -4.91
C TYR A 75 4.29 -4.10 -3.48
N PRO A 76 5.56 -4.35 -3.09
CA PRO A 76 5.90 -4.63 -1.69
C PRO A 76 5.42 -3.57 -0.68
N CYS A 77 5.52 -2.28 -1.03
CA CYS A 77 5.00 -1.20 -0.18
C CYS A 77 3.48 -1.31 -0.03
N SER A 78 2.76 -1.49 -1.14
CA SER A 78 1.30 -1.60 -1.13
C SER A 78 0.80 -2.82 -0.36
N LEU A 79 1.53 -3.94 -0.40
CA LEU A 79 1.20 -5.15 0.33
C LEU A 79 1.34 -4.97 1.84
N TRP A 80 2.41 -4.31 2.29
CA TRP A 80 2.54 -3.92 3.70
C TRP A 80 1.41 -3.01 4.13
N THR A 81 1.11 -1.96 3.36
CA THR A 81 -0.01 -1.05 3.65
C THR A 81 -1.33 -1.79 3.73
N LEU A 82 -1.61 -2.70 2.78
CA LEU A 82 -2.84 -3.49 2.78
C LEU A 82 -2.98 -4.30 4.07
N PHE A 83 -1.97 -5.06 4.47
CA PHE A 83 -2.09 -5.88 5.68
C PHE A 83 -2.17 -5.05 6.97
N HIS A 84 -1.51 -3.89 7.04
CA HIS A 84 -1.70 -2.95 8.16
C HIS A 84 -3.12 -2.39 8.21
N VAL A 85 -3.71 -2.06 7.07
CA VAL A 85 -5.12 -1.65 6.99
C VAL A 85 -6.03 -2.80 7.42
N LEU A 86 -5.81 -4.02 6.96
CA LEU A 86 -6.64 -5.17 7.32
C LEU A 86 -6.56 -5.51 8.82
N THR A 87 -5.40 -5.39 9.46
CA THR A 87 -5.30 -5.61 10.93
C THR A 87 -6.06 -4.54 11.72
N VAL A 88 -6.01 -3.28 11.30
CA VAL A 88 -6.77 -2.18 11.92
C VAL A 88 -8.27 -2.29 11.63
N GLN A 89 -8.66 -2.68 10.43
CA GLN A 89 -10.06 -2.91 10.08
C GLN A 89 -10.66 -4.05 10.89
N HIS A 90 -9.94 -5.15 11.09
CA HIS A 90 -10.38 -6.24 11.97
C HIS A 90 -10.63 -5.76 13.41
N ASP A 91 -9.82 -4.83 13.91
CA ASP A 91 -10.02 -4.21 15.22
C ASP A 91 -11.26 -3.31 15.28
N ALA A 92 -11.50 -2.54 14.23
CA ALA A 92 -12.65 -1.65 14.12
C ALA A 92 -14.00 -2.39 13.90
N THR A 93 -13.97 -3.53 13.20
CA THR A 93 -15.17 -4.32 12.86
C THR A 93 -15.00 -5.78 13.31
N PRO A 94 -15.10 -6.05 14.62
CA PRO A 94 -14.68 -7.31 15.21
C PRO A 94 -15.52 -8.53 14.79
N THR A 95 -16.74 -8.31 14.32
CA THR A 95 -17.68 -9.36 13.86
C THR A 95 -17.61 -9.62 12.36
N SER A 96 -16.82 -8.85 11.60
CA SER A 96 -16.75 -9.01 10.13
C SER A 96 -16.13 -10.34 9.68
N LEU A 97 -15.41 -11.03 10.57
CA LEU A 97 -14.85 -12.36 10.28
C LEU A 97 -15.70 -13.50 10.85
N ASP A 98 -16.87 -13.21 11.40
CA ASP A 98 -17.79 -14.25 11.87
C ASP A 98 -18.35 -15.05 10.69
N ASN A 99 -18.45 -16.37 10.86
CA ASN A 99 -18.85 -17.36 9.85
C ASN A 99 -17.91 -17.46 8.63
N THR A 100 -16.67 -17.01 8.75
CA THR A 100 -15.64 -17.17 7.70
C THR A 100 -14.79 -18.42 7.88
N GLY A 101 -14.95 -19.15 9.01
CA GLY A 101 -14.12 -20.29 9.37
C GLY A 101 -12.76 -19.90 9.98
N LEU A 102 -12.56 -18.61 10.24
CA LEU A 102 -11.33 -18.04 10.82
C LEU A 102 -11.49 -17.65 12.30
N GLU A 103 -12.64 -17.92 12.92
CA GLU A 103 -12.98 -17.53 14.29
C GLU A 103 -12.07 -18.22 15.33
N GLY A 104 -11.59 -19.42 15.00
CA GLY A 104 -10.63 -20.17 15.81
C GLY A 104 -9.17 -19.75 15.61
N GLU A 105 -8.85 -18.90 14.62
CA GLU A 105 -7.48 -18.45 14.40
C GLU A 105 -7.14 -17.27 15.33
N ALA A 106 -6.03 -17.38 16.08
CA ALA A 106 -5.65 -16.34 17.05
C ALA A 106 -5.29 -14.98 16.42
N ALA A 107 -4.84 -14.98 15.15
CA ALA A 107 -4.48 -13.78 14.38
C ALA A 107 -4.83 -13.96 12.89
N PRO A 108 -6.13 -13.95 12.53
CA PRO A 108 -6.60 -14.42 11.24
C PRO A 108 -6.03 -13.62 10.05
N VAL A 109 -5.85 -12.30 10.21
CA VAL A 109 -5.26 -11.45 9.16
C VAL A 109 -3.79 -11.83 8.93
N LEU A 110 -3.02 -12.05 10.01
CA LEU A 110 -1.61 -12.43 9.91
C LEU A 110 -1.43 -13.85 9.36
N GLN A 111 -2.35 -14.77 9.64
CA GLN A 111 -2.33 -16.11 9.08
C GLN A 111 -2.61 -16.09 7.58
N VAL A 112 -3.59 -15.29 7.14
CA VAL A 112 -3.82 -15.05 5.70
C VAL A 112 -2.59 -14.42 5.04
N MET A 113 -1.96 -13.42 5.68
CA MET A 113 -0.72 -12.82 5.20
C MET A 113 0.39 -13.86 5.05
N ARG A 114 0.61 -14.71 6.07
CA ARG A 114 1.62 -15.78 6.06
C ARG A 114 1.37 -16.76 4.92
N ARG A 115 0.13 -17.23 4.75
CA ARG A 115 -0.27 -18.14 3.66
C ARG A 115 -0.05 -17.51 2.28
N TYR A 116 -0.42 -16.23 2.12
CA TYR A 116 -0.21 -15.48 0.88
C TYR A 116 1.27 -15.34 0.55
N ILE A 117 2.08 -14.89 1.52
CA ILE A 117 3.52 -14.69 1.34
C ILE A 117 4.23 -15.98 0.97
N ARG A 118 3.87 -17.09 1.63
CA ARG A 118 4.45 -18.41 1.35
C ARG A 118 4.14 -18.91 -0.07
N THR A 119 3.01 -18.51 -0.65
CA THR A 119 2.47 -19.14 -1.87
C THR A 119 2.60 -18.25 -3.11
N PHE A 120 2.41 -16.93 -2.97
CA PHE A 120 2.23 -16.01 -4.10
C PHE A 120 3.21 -14.85 -4.13
N PHE A 121 3.93 -14.55 -3.03
CA PHE A 121 4.81 -13.39 -3.01
C PHE A 121 6.10 -13.66 -3.79
N GLY A 122 6.35 -12.86 -4.83
CA GLY A 122 7.39 -13.14 -5.81
C GLY A 122 8.84 -13.09 -5.28
N CYS A 123 9.10 -12.38 -4.18
CA CYS A 123 10.42 -12.37 -3.56
C CYS A 123 10.58 -13.54 -2.57
N GLU A 124 11.17 -14.64 -3.04
CA GLU A 124 11.37 -15.86 -2.25
C GLU A 124 12.19 -15.60 -0.97
N GLU A 125 13.29 -14.85 -1.07
CA GLU A 125 14.13 -14.50 0.08
C GLU A 125 13.34 -13.70 1.13
N CYS A 126 12.54 -12.73 0.68
CA CYS A 126 11.68 -11.94 1.54
C CYS A 126 10.63 -12.82 2.23
N GLY A 127 10.04 -13.77 1.48
CA GLY A 127 9.07 -14.73 2.00
C GLY A 127 9.67 -15.64 3.07
N ARG A 128 10.88 -16.17 2.85
CA ARG A 128 11.59 -17.00 3.83
C ARG A 128 11.89 -16.24 5.13
N HIS A 129 12.28 -14.97 5.02
CA HIS A 129 12.50 -14.12 6.18
C HIS A 129 11.21 -13.87 6.96
N PHE A 130 10.09 -13.58 6.27
CA PHE A 130 8.80 -13.40 6.92
C PHE A 130 8.32 -14.69 7.59
N GLU A 131 8.45 -15.83 6.92
CA GLU A 131 8.06 -17.14 7.44
C GLU A 131 8.84 -17.50 8.70
N THR A 132 10.15 -17.20 8.73
CA THR A 132 10.99 -17.43 9.93
C THR A 132 10.47 -16.62 11.12
N ALA A 133 10.12 -15.34 10.91
CA ALA A 133 9.59 -14.47 11.96
C ALA A 133 8.17 -14.89 12.40
N ALA A 134 7.35 -15.33 11.45
CA ALA A 134 6.01 -15.85 11.71
C ALA A 134 6.06 -17.13 12.55
N ALA A 135 6.86 -18.11 12.13
CA ALA A 135 7.04 -19.37 12.85
C ALA A 135 7.58 -19.18 14.28
N SER A 136 8.36 -18.14 14.53
CA SER A 136 8.95 -17.92 15.86
C SER A 136 8.00 -17.31 16.88
N SER A 137 6.98 -16.56 16.46
CA SER A 137 6.23 -15.69 17.39
C SER A 137 4.76 -15.40 17.06
N LEU A 138 4.27 -15.75 15.86
CA LEU A 138 2.89 -15.41 15.47
C LEU A 138 1.85 -16.14 16.32
N GLU A 139 2.13 -17.37 16.77
CA GLU A 139 1.24 -18.15 17.66
C GLU A 139 1.04 -17.53 19.05
N GLN A 140 1.92 -16.60 19.43
CA GLN A 140 1.84 -15.89 20.71
C GLN A 140 0.88 -14.70 20.66
N VAL A 141 0.43 -14.28 19.48
CA VAL A 141 -0.56 -13.22 19.30
C VAL A 141 -1.93 -13.74 19.74
N LYS A 142 -2.56 -13.08 20.71
CA LYS A 142 -3.82 -13.52 21.34
C LYS A 142 -5.01 -12.60 21.11
N ASN A 143 -4.78 -11.37 20.65
CA ASN A 143 -5.84 -10.39 20.47
C ASN A 143 -5.53 -9.42 19.32
N ARG A 144 -6.52 -8.58 18.98
CA ARG A 144 -6.48 -7.65 17.84
C ARG A 144 -5.41 -6.57 18.00
N ASP A 145 -5.24 -6.01 19.20
CA ASP A 145 -4.17 -5.07 19.54
C ASP A 145 -2.78 -5.67 19.29
N GLN A 146 -2.56 -6.89 19.77
CA GLN A 146 -1.30 -7.61 19.56
C GLN A 146 -1.07 -7.95 18.09
N GLN A 147 -2.11 -8.23 17.31
CA GLN A 147 -2.00 -8.47 15.88
C GLN A 147 -1.54 -7.22 15.12
N ILE A 148 -2.08 -6.05 15.46
CA ILE A 148 -1.64 -4.75 14.92
C ILE A 148 -0.17 -4.49 15.30
N LEU A 149 0.16 -4.61 16.59
CA LEU A 149 1.51 -4.34 17.10
C LEU A 149 2.56 -5.35 16.60
N TRP A 150 2.19 -6.62 16.45
CA TRP A 150 3.11 -7.65 15.93
C TRP A 150 3.53 -7.30 14.51
N LEU A 151 2.57 -6.97 13.64
CA LEU A 151 2.87 -6.63 12.25
C LEU A 151 3.73 -5.38 12.15
N TRP A 152 3.41 -4.36 12.95
CA TRP A 152 4.19 -3.12 13.05
C TRP A 152 5.63 -3.41 13.50
N ASN A 153 5.81 -4.21 14.54
CA ASN A 153 7.12 -4.57 15.06
C ASN A 153 7.94 -5.37 14.02
N GLN A 154 7.34 -6.36 13.35
CA GLN A 154 8.05 -7.10 12.30
C GLN A 154 8.43 -6.19 11.13
N HIS A 155 7.55 -5.28 10.73
CA HIS A 155 7.86 -4.32 9.66
C HIS A 155 9.05 -3.42 10.05
N ASN A 156 9.11 -2.97 11.30
CA ASN A 156 10.27 -2.19 11.79
C ASN A 156 11.57 -3.01 11.84
N ARG A 157 11.52 -4.30 12.20
CA ARG A 157 12.71 -5.17 12.12
C ARG A 157 13.20 -5.32 10.68
N VAL A 158 12.27 -5.40 9.72
CA VAL A 158 12.59 -5.39 8.29
C VAL A 158 13.19 -4.05 7.87
N ASN A 159 12.64 -2.92 8.32
CA ASN A 159 13.18 -1.59 8.05
C ASN A 159 14.63 -1.47 8.54
N THR A 160 14.91 -1.86 9.79
CA THR A 160 16.27 -1.84 10.34
C THR A 160 17.23 -2.71 9.53
N ARG A 161 16.82 -3.93 9.14
CA ARG A 161 17.67 -4.83 8.35
C ARG A 161 17.96 -4.29 6.94
N LEU A 162 16.98 -3.64 6.31
CA LEU A 162 17.09 -3.16 4.94
C LEU A 162 17.66 -1.74 4.84
N SER A 163 17.89 -1.06 5.96
CA SER A 163 18.46 0.30 5.98
C SER A 163 19.84 0.31 5.32
N GLY A 164 20.01 1.15 4.30
CA GLY A 164 21.25 1.27 3.53
C GLY A 164 21.51 0.13 2.54
N ALA A 165 20.56 -0.81 2.36
CA ALA A 165 20.67 -1.85 1.35
C ALA A 165 20.47 -1.28 -0.08
N LEU A 166 20.87 -2.03 -1.11
CA LEU A 166 20.65 -1.63 -2.51
C LEU A 166 19.17 -1.48 -2.90
N SER A 167 18.28 -2.15 -2.15
CA SER A 167 16.83 -2.04 -2.30
C SER A 167 16.20 -0.93 -1.45
N ASP A 168 17.00 -0.21 -0.67
CA ASP A 168 16.57 0.97 0.09
C ASP A 168 16.45 2.17 -0.85
N ASP A 169 15.27 2.77 -0.92
CA ASP A 169 15.02 3.87 -1.84
C ASP A 169 15.66 5.15 -1.30
N PRO A 170 16.58 5.82 -2.02
CA PRO A 170 17.28 7.00 -1.50
C PRO A 170 16.36 8.17 -1.12
N LEU A 171 15.16 8.27 -1.72
CA LEU A 171 14.19 9.31 -1.36
C LEU A 171 13.24 8.89 -0.23
N PHE A 172 13.25 7.60 0.13
CA PHE A 172 12.41 7.02 1.17
C PHE A 172 13.21 6.03 2.03
N PRO A 173 14.28 6.48 2.69
CA PRO A 173 15.22 5.62 3.41
C PRO A 173 14.50 4.84 4.51
N LYS A 174 14.90 3.59 4.74
CA LYS A 174 14.36 2.81 5.86
C LYS A 174 14.77 3.45 7.18
N ALA A 175 13.76 3.69 8.02
CA ALA A 175 13.92 4.15 9.37
C ALA A 175 12.87 3.47 10.27
N PRO A 176 13.08 3.46 11.60
CA PRO A 176 12.02 3.09 12.54
C PRO A 176 10.78 3.98 12.30
N TRP A 177 9.62 3.34 12.19
CA TRP A 177 8.36 3.97 11.86
C TRP A 177 7.35 3.80 13.02
N PRO A 178 6.55 4.82 13.38
CA PRO A 178 6.58 6.18 12.84
C PRO A 178 7.86 6.94 13.22
N SER A 179 8.12 8.01 12.50
CA SER A 179 9.17 8.95 12.89
C SER A 179 8.68 9.84 14.05
N PRO A 180 9.60 10.43 14.84
CA PRO A 180 9.22 11.38 15.89
C PRO A 180 8.41 12.56 15.38
N ALA A 181 8.60 12.97 14.12
CA ALA A 181 7.81 14.03 13.51
C ALA A 181 6.35 13.62 13.23
N LEU A 182 6.09 12.33 12.99
CA LEU A 182 4.73 11.81 12.75
C LEU A 182 4.00 11.47 14.04
N CYS A 183 4.69 10.96 15.06
CA CYS A 183 4.08 10.64 16.33
C CYS A 183 5.07 10.88 17.49
N PRO A 184 5.23 12.12 17.98
CA PRO A 184 6.15 12.41 19.08
C PRO A 184 5.87 11.57 20.32
N SER A 185 4.59 11.36 20.67
CA SER A 185 4.16 10.58 21.83
C SER A 185 4.45 9.08 21.73
N CYS A 186 4.75 8.56 20.53
CA CYS A 186 5.14 7.18 20.33
C CYS A 186 6.56 6.90 20.83
N HIS A 187 7.39 7.92 21.01
CA HIS A 187 8.80 7.79 21.38
C HIS A 187 9.03 8.23 22.82
N GLU A 188 9.71 7.38 23.57
CA GLU A 188 10.19 7.67 24.91
C GLU A 188 11.71 7.45 24.97
N GLU A 189 12.34 8.04 25.98
CA GLU A 189 13.74 7.80 26.28
C GLU A 189 13.90 7.48 27.76
N LYS A 190 14.59 6.38 28.07
CA LYS A 190 14.92 5.99 29.44
C LYS A 190 16.40 5.67 29.51
N ASN A 191 17.14 6.43 30.31
CA ASN A 191 18.60 6.30 30.48
C ASN A 191 19.38 6.37 29.14
N GLY A 192 18.99 7.26 28.22
CA GLY A 192 19.62 7.39 26.90
C GLY A 192 19.24 6.29 25.90
N VAL A 193 18.34 5.37 26.26
CA VAL A 193 17.85 4.31 25.38
C VAL A 193 16.46 4.66 24.87
N HIS A 194 16.28 4.63 23.56
CA HIS A 194 14.98 4.82 22.92
C HIS A 194 14.04 3.65 23.25
N LEU A 195 12.80 4.01 23.62
CA LEU A 195 11.72 3.09 23.90
C LEU A 195 10.47 3.49 23.11
N TRP A 196 9.65 2.50 22.78
CA TRP A 196 8.36 2.73 22.16
C TRP A 196 7.26 2.76 23.22
N ASN A 197 6.48 3.83 23.25
CA ASN A 197 5.21 3.83 23.97
C ASN A 197 4.18 3.04 23.15
N GLN A 198 4.01 1.75 23.45
CA GLN A 198 3.15 0.86 22.66
C GLN A 198 1.68 1.32 22.61
N ASN A 199 1.17 1.95 23.67
CA ASN A 199 -0.20 2.46 23.69
C ASN A 199 -0.38 3.62 22.70
N GLN A 200 0.59 4.54 22.64
CA GLN A 200 0.60 5.65 21.68
C GLN A 200 0.82 5.15 20.25
N VAL A 201 1.71 4.17 20.06
CA VAL A 201 1.91 3.50 18.76
C VAL A 201 0.62 2.84 18.27
N LEU A 202 -0.08 2.10 19.13
CA LEU A 202 -1.34 1.46 18.77
C LEU A 202 -2.42 2.49 18.38
N GLY A 203 -2.55 3.56 19.16
CA GLY A 203 -3.45 4.68 18.84
C GLY A 203 -3.12 5.32 17.49
N PHE A 204 -1.83 5.57 17.24
CA PHE A 204 -1.34 6.10 15.97
C PHE A 204 -1.63 5.15 14.80
N LEU A 205 -1.40 3.84 14.95
CA LEU A 205 -1.67 2.82 13.94
C LEU A 205 -3.15 2.77 13.55
N ARG A 206 -4.04 2.75 14.55
CA ARG A 206 -5.50 2.80 14.36
C ARG A 206 -5.93 4.02 13.56
N HIS A 207 -5.36 5.17 13.86
CA HIS A 207 -5.65 6.40 13.12
C HIS A 207 -5.06 6.38 11.71
N HIS A 208 -3.79 6.02 11.58
CA HIS A 208 -3.05 6.08 10.32
C HIS A 208 -3.59 5.09 9.27
N TYR A 209 -3.93 3.87 9.68
CA TYR A 209 -4.43 2.82 8.79
C TYR A 209 -5.95 2.63 8.85
N GLY A 210 -6.67 3.48 9.60
CA GLY A 210 -8.13 3.45 9.66
C GLY A 210 -8.77 3.90 8.35
N ALA A 211 -9.97 3.39 8.05
CA ALA A 211 -10.73 3.73 6.84
C ALA A 211 -10.89 5.25 6.62
N SER A 212 -11.04 6.03 7.70
CA SER A 212 -11.20 7.48 7.64
C SER A 212 -9.97 8.24 7.12
N ASN A 213 -8.78 7.62 7.13
CA ASN A 213 -7.54 8.21 6.65
C ASN A 213 -7.22 7.82 5.18
N LEU A 214 -8.13 7.12 4.50
CA LEU A 214 -7.97 6.79 3.09
C LEU A 214 -8.40 7.96 2.20
N SER A 215 -7.49 8.41 1.33
CA SER A 215 -7.78 9.52 0.43
C SER A 215 -8.59 9.06 -0.79
N PRO A 216 -9.80 9.64 -1.05
CA PRO A 216 -10.59 9.31 -2.23
C PRO A 216 -10.08 10.01 -3.51
N ARG A 217 -9.06 10.88 -3.40
CA ARG A 217 -8.59 11.76 -4.49
C ARG A 217 -8.17 11.01 -5.76
N TYR A 218 -7.70 9.79 -5.61
CA TYR A 218 -7.21 8.95 -6.71
C TYR A 218 -8.07 7.70 -6.94
N SER A 219 -9.25 7.63 -6.30
CA SER A 219 -10.19 6.52 -6.50
C SER A 219 -10.78 6.57 -7.91
N LEU A 220 -10.85 5.40 -8.55
CA LEU A 220 -11.44 5.28 -9.86
C LEU A 220 -12.96 5.26 -9.76
N SER A 221 -13.61 6.03 -10.62
CA SER A 221 -15.07 5.94 -10.79
C SER A 221 -15.40 4.85 -11.81
N PRO A 222 -16.44 4.04 -11.59
CA PRO A 222 -16.91 3.09 -12.58
C PRO A 222 -17.17 3.79 -13.93
N PRO A 223 -16.79 3.19 -15.07
CA PRO A 223 -17.21 3.69 -16.37
C PRO A 223 -18.74 3.78 -16.40
N ARG A 224 -19.30 4.93 -16.78
CA ARG A 224 -20.75 5.04 -17.02
C ARG A 224 -21.08 4.15 -18.22
N LEU A 225 -21.90 3.12 -18.02
CA LEU A 225 -22.49 2.37 -19.12
C LEU A 225 -23.33 3.36 -19.98
N PRO A 226 -23.32 3.24 -21.32
CA PRO A 226 -24.20 4.03 -22.15
C PRO A 226 -25.64 3.80 -21.70
N ALA A 227 -26.39 4.88 -21.48
CA ALA A 227 -27.81 4.79 -21.17
C ALA A 227 -28.49 3.94 -22.25
N ALA A 228 -29.29 2.96 -21.83
CA ALA A 228 -30.14 2.22 -22.74
C ALA A 228 -30.96 3.24 -23.55
N LEU A 229 -31.00 3.07 -24.87
CA LEU A 229 -31.84 3.86 -25.75
C LEU A 229 -33.29 3.83 -25.23
N PRO A 230 -34.01 4.96 -25.19
CA PRO A 230 -35.39 4.97 -24.74
C PRO A 230 -36.22 4.04 -25.64
N ASP A 231 -36.98 3.14 -25.01
CA ASP A 231 -37.90 2.23 -25.71
C ASP A 231 -38.85 3.01 -26.62
N PRO A 232 -39.22 2.47 -27.79
CA PRO A 232 -40.17 3.13 -28.67
C PRO A 232 -41.53 3.21 -27.97
N VAL A 233 -42.04 4.44 -27.92
CA VAL A 233 -43.34 4.90 -27.43
C VAL A 233 -44.43 3.83 -27.48
N ARG A 234 -44.94 3.42 -26.31
CA ARG A 234 -46.22 2.70 -26.19
C ARG A 234 -47.34 3.58 -26.74
N THR A 235 -47.91 3.19 -27.86
CA THR A 235 -49.17 3.70 -28.40
C THR A 235 -50.29 3.60 -27.36
N VAL A 236 -50.85 4.75 -26.99
CA VAL A 236 -52.06 4.87 -26.18
C VAL A 236 -53.28 4.54 -27.04
N GLN A 237 -54.16 3.65 -26.56
CA GLN A 237 -55.55 3.54 -27.03
C GLN A 237 -56.51 3.93 -25.89
N PRO A 238 -57.59 4.69 -26.17
CA PRO A 238 -58.47 5.28 -25.15
C PRO A 238 -59.78 4.49 -24.93
N GLN A 239 -60.50 4.91 -23.87
CA GLN A 239 -61.90 4.64 -23.45
C GLN A 239 -62.05 3.66 -22.25
N ALA A 240 -62.95 3.83 -21.28
CA ALA A 240 -64.15 4.68 -21.18
C ALA A 240 -64.48 5.06 -19.72
N GLU A 241 -65.30 6.10 -19.57
CA GLU A 241 -65.85 6.70 -18.35
C GLU A 241 -66.75 5.77 -17.51
N HIS A 242 -66.73 5.94 -16.18
CA HIS A 242 -67.96 5.88 -15.38
C HIS A 242 -67.97 6.88 -14.21
N ARG A 243 -69.11 7.55 -14.08
CA ARG A 243 -69.46 8.68 -13.21
C ARG A 243 -69.60 8.28 -11.74
N GLY A 244 -69.41 9.24 -10.83
CA GLY A 244 -69.88 9.13 -9.44
C GLY A 244 -69.55 10.36 -8.58
N ALA A 245 -70.58 11.06 -8.11
CA ALA A 245 -70.58 12.43 -7.60
C ALA A 245 -69.96 12.70 -6.20
N ALA A 246 -69.56 13.97 -6.03
CA ALA A 246 -69.74 14.88 -4.88
C ALA A 246 -69.04 14.59 -3.54
N ALA A 247 -68.22 15.55 -3.07
CA ALA A 247 -68.64 16.58 -2.09
C ALA A 247 -67.46 17.49 -1.68
N VAL A 248 -67.82 18.65 -1.13
CA VAL A 248 -67.08 19.91 -1.01
C VAL A 248 -66.37 20.05 0.35
N LYS A 249 -65.23 20.78 0.37
CA LYS A 249 -64.72 21.80 1.34
C LYS A 249 -63.20 21.91 1.15
N GLY A 250 -62.53 23.03 0.89
CA GLY A 250 -62.84 24.45 1.05
C GLY A 250 -61.90 25.06 2.10
N ALA A 251 -60.79 25.69 1.67
CA ALA A 251 -60.12 26.83 2.34
C ALA A 251 -58.88 27.32 1.54
N GLU A 252 -58.98 28.53 0.96
CA GLU A 252 -57.89 29.41 0.50
C GLU A 252 -57.25 30.12 1.72
N ARG A 253 -56.01 30.67 1.79
CA ARG A 253 -55.34 31.73 1.00
C ARG A 253 -53.85 31.88 1.43
N LYS A 254 -52.92 31.86 0.44
CA LYS A 254 -51.87 32.84 -0.02
C LYS A 254 -51.35 34.01 0.92
N PRO A 255 -50.24 34.75 0.58
CA PRO A 255 -48.78 34.46 0.50
C PRO A 255 -47.88 35.62 1.09
N GLU A 256 -46.63 35.79 0.59
CA GLU A 256 -45.67 36.95 0.68
C GLU A 256 -44.71 36.98 1.91
N GLU A 257 -43.44 37.43 1.88
CA GLU A 257 -42.45 37.86 0.88
C GLU A 257 -41.08 38.02 1.62
N GLN A 258 -39.96 38.11 0.89
CA GLN A 258 -38.58 38.37 1.36
C GLN A 258 -38.37 39.82 1.86
N PRO A 259 -37.33 40.17 2.67
CA PRO A 259 -36.03 40.62 2.10
C PRO A 259 -34.75 40.46 2.99
N GLU A 260 -33.57 40.62 2.36
CA GLU A 260 -32.24 40.88 2.97
C GLU A 260 -31.95 42.41 2.96
N PRO A 261 -30.98 43.02 3.72
CA PRO A 261 -29.52 42.84 3.50
C PRO A 261 -28.52 43.05 4.70
N ARG A 262 -27.25 42.68 4.42
CA ARG A 262 -25.88 42.85 5.03
C ARG A 262 -25.53 44.22 5.70
N PRO A 263 -24.38 44.46 6.43
CA PRO A 263 -22.98 44.03 6.09
C PRO A 263 -21.83 43.91 7.15
N GLY A 264 -20.74 43.23 6.73
CA GLY A 264 -19.34 43.72 6.83
C GLY A 264 -18.38 43.08 7.86
N HIS A 265 -17.19 42.62 7.43
CA HIS A 265 -15.83 42.95 7.91
C HIS A 265 -14.74 42.10 7.17
N PRO A 266 -13.46 42.54 7.07
CA PRO A 266 -12.74 42.58 5.79
C PRO A 266 -11.63 41.53 5.58
N ALA A 267 -11.30 41.32 4.30
CA ALA A 267 -10.15 40.56 3.80
C ALA A 267 -8.88 41.42 3.73
N LEU A 268 -7.75 40.92 4.23
CA LEU A 268 -6.43 41.51 4.05
C LEU A 268 -5.73 40.89 2.84
N ARG A 269 -5.22 41.78 1.99
CA ARG A 269 -4.57 41.57 0.69
C ARG A 269 -3.06 41.57 0.91
N GLY A 270 -2.37 40.46 0.66
CA GLY A 270 -0.90 40.39 0.58
C GLY A 270 -0.44 40.42 -0.89
N LYS A 271 0.45 41.35 -1.22
CA LYS A 271 1.13 41.48 -2.52
C LYS A 271 2.18 40.36 -2.73
N PRO A 272 2.51 40.00 -3.98
CA PRO A 272 3.66 39.15 -4.29
C PRO A 272 4.97 39.95 -4.19
N GLU A 273 6.00 39.35 -3.61
CA GLU A 273 7.34 39.92 -3.49
C GLU A 273 8.23 39.43 -4.65
N GLU A 274 9.04 40.36 -5.15
CA GLU A 274 9.82 40.30 -6.39
C GLU A 274 11.10 39.45 -6.23
N VAL A 275 11.42 38.70 -7.30
CA VAL A 275 12.68 37.98 -7.50
C VAL A 275 13.65 38.91 -8.22
N PRO A 276 14.90 39.11 -7.75
CA PRO A 276 15.92 39.71 -8.59
C PRO A 276 16.60 38.63 -9.44
N GLU A 277 16.44 38.74 -10.75
CA GLU A 277 17.30 38.11 -11.74
C GLU A 277 18.74 38.60 -11.58
N HIS A 278 19.70 37.69 -11.57
CA HIS A 278 21.05 37.94 -12.06
C HIS A 278 21.39 36.84 -13.07
N GLY A 279 21.55 37.27 -14.33
CA GLY A 279 21.99 36.44 -15.44
C GLY A 279 23.43 35.97 -15.27
N GLY A 280 23.67 34.72 -15.64
CA GLY A 280 24.98 34.09 -15.63
C GLY A 280 24.94 32.71 -16.26
N ARG A 281 24.97 32.68 -17.58
CA ARG A 281 25.15 31.50 -18.45
C ARG A 281 26.36 30.67 -17.99
N GLY A 282 26.16 29.43 -17.57
CA GLY A 282 27.26 28.49 -17.31
C GLY A 282 26.81 27.19 -16.64
N VAL A 283 26.59 26.14 -17.44
CA VAL A 283 26.69 24.70 -17.12
C VAL A 283 26.39 24.29 -15.67
N TRP A 284 25.12 23.92 -15.39
CA TRP A 284 24.73 23.19 -14.18
C TRP A 284 24.24 21.79 -14.55
N VAL A 285 25.18 20.94 -14.93
CA VAL A 285 24.97 19.49 -15.05
C VAL A 285 26.01 18.82 -14.15
N LEU A 286 25.53 18.14 -13.11
CA LEU A 286 26.26 17.46 -12.01
C LEU A 286 26.56 18.32 -10.77
N GLY A 287 25.50 18.64 -10.02
CA GLY A 287 25.57 19.17 -8.65
C GLY A 287 25.97 18.11 -7.62
N LEU A 288 27.27 17.80 -7.56
CA LEU A 288 27.92 17.26 -6.36
C LEU A 288 29.18 18.10 -6.14
N GLY A 289 29.19 18.92 -5.10
CA GLY A 289 30.32 19.78 -4.73
C GLY A 289 31.51 18.96 -4.25
N PHE A 290 32.29 18.40 -5.18
CA PHE A 290 33.57 17.76 -4.91
C PHE A 290 34.71 18.72 -5.26
N ASN A 291 35.58 18.98 -4.29
CA ASN A 291 36.77 19.79 -4.51
C ASN A 291 37.78 19.02 -5.39
N SER A 292 38.71 19.71 -6.05
CA SER A 292 39.79 19.09 -6.83
C SER A 292 40.63 18.08 -6.02
N VAL A 293 40.65 18.25 -4.70
CA VAL A 293 41.27 17.33 -3.74
C VAL A 293 40.57 15.97 -3.70
N ASP A 294 39.23 15.93 -3.77
CA ASP A 294 38.46 14.68 -3.70
C ASP A 294 38.63 13.83 -4.97
N MET A 295 38.75 14.48 -6.13
CA MET A 295 39.06 13.79 -7.39
C MET A 295 40.49 13.24 -7.37
N SER A 296 41.45 13.99 -6.82
CA SER A 296 42.84 13.52 -6.68
C SER A 296 42.96 12.33 -5.72
N LEU A 297 42.22 12.35 -4.61
CA LEU A 297 42.19 11.26 -3.64
C LEU A 297 41.54 10.00 -4.24
N CYS A 298 40.44 10.15 -5.00
CA CYS A 298 39.80 9.04 -5.69
C CYS A 298 40.75 8.33 -6.67
N VAL A 299 41.51 9.10 -7.47
CA VAL A 299 42.47 8.54 -8.42
C VAL A 299 43.62 7.83 -7.70
N VAL A 300 44.13 8.40 -6.61
CA VAL A 300 45.19 7.78 -5.79
C VAL A 300 44.68 6.48 -5.14
N LEU A 301 43.51 6.48 -4.52
CA LEU A 301 42.92 5.29 -3.90
C LEU A 301 42.63 4.20 -4.94
N TYR A 302 42.18 4.57 -6.14
CA TYR A 302 42.00 3.64 -7.25
C TYR A 302 43.32 3.00 -7.68
N ALA A 303 44.37 3.82 -7.89
CA ALA A 303 45.69 3.32 -8.25
C ALA A 303 46.28 2.39 -7.17
N CYS A 304 46.15 2.75 -5.89
CA CYS A 304 46.58 1.91 -4.77
C CYS A 304 45.82 0.57 -4.72
N SER A 305 44.51 0.58 -4.96
CA SER A 305 43.68 -0.63 -5.03
C SER A 305 44.11 -1.55 -6.18
N CYS A 306 44.35 -0.99 -7.37
CA CYS A 306 44.86 -1.75 -8.51
C CYS A 306 46.23 -2.38 -8.23
N LEU A 307 47.16 -1.62 -7.63
CA LEU A 307 48.48 -2.13 -7.26
C LEU A 307 48.39 -3.25 -6.21
N PHE A 308 47.53 -3.09 -5.22
CA PHE A 308 47.30 -4.11 -4.19
C PHE A 308 46.75 -5.42 -4.78
N LEU A 309 45.77 -5.34 -5.68
CA LEU A 309 45.24 -6.51 -6.38
C LEU A 309 46.28 -7.19 -7.27
N MET A 310 47.14 -6.43 -7.94
CA MET A 310 48.25 -6.98 -8.72
C MET A 310 49.26 -7.71 -7.82
N LEU A 311 49.61 -7.15 -6.66
CA LEU A 311 50.50 -7.79 -5.69
C LEU A 311 49.92 -9.09 -5.14
N LEU A 312 48.63 -9.10 -4.77
CA LEU A 312 47.94 -10.33 -4.35
C LEU A 312 47.94 -11.37 -5.46
N PHE A 313 47.63 -10.98 -6.70
CA PHE A 313 47.67 -11.87 -7.85
C PHE A 313 49.07 -12.49 -8.06
N PHE A 314 50.14 -11.68 -7.99
CA PHE A 314 51.50 -12.18 -8.08
C PHE A 314 51.86 -13.09 -6.90
N PHE A 315 51.47 -12.74 -5.68
CA PHE A 315 51.69 -13.57 -4.50
C PHE A 315 51.01 -14.95 -4.63
N PHE A 316 49.74 -14.98 -5.04
CA PHE A 316 49.01 -16.22 -5.27
C PHE A 316 49.60 -17.03 -6.44
N LYS A 317 50.05 -16.37 -7.51
CA LYS A 317 50.70 -17.04 -8.65
C LYS A 317 52.06 -17.63 -8.25
N LEU A 318 52.86 -16.91 -7.46
CA LEU A 318 54.13 -17.41 -6.93
C LEU A 318 53.93 -18.55 -5.94
N ARG A 319 52.92 -18.45 -5.06
CA ARG A 319 52.56 -19.52 -4.12
C ARG A 319 52.04 -20.75 -4.85
N SER A 320 51.19 -20.58 -5.86
CA SER A 320 50.69 -21.67 -6.72
C SER A 320 51.83 -22.36 -7.48
N ARG A 321 52.78 -21.61 -8.03
CA ARG A 321 53.98 -22.17 -8.68
C ARG A 321 54.88 -22.93 -7.70
N ARG A 322 55.05 -22.43 -6.47
CA ARG A 322 55.79 -23.14 -5.40
C ARG A 322 55.09 -24.43 -4.97
N TRP A 323 53.77 -24.45 -4.92
CA TRP A 323 53.00 -25.65 -4.59
C TRP A 323 53.06 -26.70 -5.71
N LYS A 324 52.94 -26.28 -6.98
CA LYS A 324 53.12 -27.18 -8.14
C LYS A 324 54.53 -27.79 -8.22
N ARG A 325 55.59 -27.05 -7.85
CA ARG A 325 56.95 -27.60 -7.77
C ARG A 325 57.14 -28.60 -6.62
N ARG A 326 56.47 -28.42 -5.48
CA ARG A 326 56.54 -29.37 -4.35
C ARG A 326 55.86 -30.71 -4.67
N HIS A 327 54.78 -30.71 -5.45
CA HIS A 327 54.11 -31.94 -5.87
C HIS A 327 54.87 -32.74 -6.95
N HIS A 328 55.77 -32.10 -7.72
CA HIS A 328 56.63 -32.78 -8.70
C HIS A 328 57.94 -33.34 -8.13
N LEU A 329 58.26 -33.08 -6.86
CA LEU A 329 59.46 -33.59 -6.16
C LEU A 329 59.13 -34.76 -5.22
N HIS A 330 57.86 -35.17 -5.13
CA HIS A 330 57.36 -36.25 -4.27
C HIS A 330 56.62 -37.36 -5.05
N VAL A 331 56.85 -37.44 -6.36
CA VAL A 331 56.49 -38.58 -7.24
C VAL A 331 57.77 -39.07 -7.89
#